data_AF-H6WCP3-F1
#
_entry.id   AF-H6WCP3-F1
#
_cell.length_a   1.000
_cell.length_b   1.000
_cell.length_c   1.000
_cell.angle_alpha   90.00
_cell.angle_beta   90.00
_cell.angle_gamma   90.00
#
_symmetry.space_group_name_H-M   'P 1'
#
loop_
_entity.id
_entity.type
_entity.pdbx_description
1 polymer ?
#
loop_
_entity_poly.entity_id
_entity_poly.type
_entity_poly.pdbx_seq_one_letter_code
_entity_poly.pdbx_strand_id
1 'polypeptide(L)'
;LASVYSQVYLDFGLAIPKLSVQGMVSSLKELLELAPINKVMFSSDGYAFPETYYLGSRRARDVVYRVLSAACEDGDLSIQEATDAVEDIFRRNASDLYKLNVANGSIHQKTMIADSRIASSCVEQDVLFVRIVWNDASGQHRCRVVPAGRFYEIARNKGVGLTFASMGMTSFCDGPADGTNLTGVGEIRLMPDMSTLLRLPWSTREEMVMADMQIRPGEAWEYCPRHALRKVTKVLLDEFNVTMKSGFENEFYLRRKLVSEGHERWVPYDNSSYCSTSSFDGASSILQEVYSSLKAANIVVEQLHAEAGKGQFEVALKYVMCTLAADNLIYAREIIKSVARKHELIATFLPKPDLNDIGSGSHVHVSLWKNDQNVFMGSDEYSHYGMSKVGEQFLAGVYDHLPSILAFTAPHPNSYDRIQPNTWSGAYLCWGKENREAPLRTACPPGVPLDMVSNFEIKSFDGCANPHLGLAAIVAAGIDGLRKGLKLPEPIESNPADYATKLKRLPQDLLESVESLAADKTLHELIGDKLITAVIAVRKAEIDHYSKNPGAFGDLIHRY
;
A
#
# COMPACT_ATOMS: atom_id res chain seq x y z
N LEU A 1 5.99 -2.25 -44.84
CA LEU A 1 5.51 -3.08 -45.98
C LEU A 1 3.97 -3.16 -46.02
N ALA A 2 3.31 -3.53 -44.92
CA ALA A 2 1.84 -3.59 -44.85
C ALA A 2 1.15 -2.26 -45.23
N SER A 3 1.78 -1.12 -44.93
CA SER A 3 1.30 0.23 -45.27
C SER A 3 1.44 0.59 -46.76
N VAL A 4 2.23 -0.16 -47.53
CA VAL A 4 2.52 0.13 -48.95
C VAL A 4 1.84 -0.87 -49.90
N TYR A 5 1.82 -2.15 -49.54
CA TYR A 5 1.30 -3.20 -50.42
C TYR A 5 -0.02 -3.74 -49.89
N SER A 6 -1.08 -3.73 -50.70
CA SER A 6 -2.43 -4.14 -50.31
C SER A 6 -2.51 -5.59 -49.82
N GLN A 7 -1.70 -6.48 -50.39
CA GLN A 7 -1.63 -7.91 -50.08
C GLN A 7 -0.71 -8.28 -48.91
N VAL A 8 -0.08 -7.31 -48.24
CA VAL A 8 0.82 -7.56 -47.11
C VAL A 8 0.13 -7.18 -45.80
N TYR A 9 0.13 -8.13 -44.86
CA TYR A 9 -0.35 -7.98 -43.49
C TYR A 9 0.82 -8.11 -42.52
N LEU A 10 0.69 -7.49 -41.34
CA LEU A 10 1.64 -7.61 -40.26
C LEU A 10 1.07 -8.57 -39.22
N ASP A 11 1.76 -9.69 -38.98
CA ASP A 11 1.40 -10.66 -37.94
C ASP A 11 2.29 -10.47 -36.71
N PHE A 12 1.70 -10.45 -35.52
CA PHE A 12 2.43 -10.34 -34.25
C PHE A 12 2.01 -11.44 -33.27
N GLY A 13 2.95 -11.89 -32.45
CA GLY A 13 2.64 -12.75 -31.31
C GLY A 13 3.49 -12.41 -30.09
N LEU A 14 2.94 -12.79 -28.93
CA LEU A 14 3.41 -12.32 -27.62
C LEU A 14 3.77 -13.46 -26.66
N ALA A 15 3.77 -14.72 -27.14
CA ALA A 15 4.08 -15.89 -26.31
C ALA A 15 5.58 -16.15 -26.09
N ILE A 16 6.47 -15.51 -26.85
CA ILE A 16 7.92 -15.72 -26.72
C ILE A 16 8.46 -14.87 -25.55
N PRO A 17 9.12 -15.46 -24.54
CA PRO A 17 9.22 -14.92 -23.18
C PRO A 17 10.32 -13.86 -23.00
N LYS A 18 10.39 -12.85 -23.86
CA LYS A 18 11.47 -11.84 -23.80
C LYS A 18 11.02 -10.40 -23.56
N LEU A 19 9.73 -10.16 -23.33
CA LEU A 19 9.20 -8.81 -23.03
C LEU A 19 8.34 -8.83 -21.76
N SER A 20 8.53 -7.83 -20.90
CA SER A 20 7.59 -7.54 -19.81
C SER A 20 6.22 -7.15 -20.36
N VAL A 21 5.15 -7.16 -19.55
CA VAL A 21 3.83 -6.69 -20.02
C VAL A 21 3.91 -5.27 -20.57
N GLN A 22 4.71 -4.40 -19.94
CA GLN A 22 4.96 -3.05 -20.45
C GLN A 22 5.68 -3.08 -21.79
N GLY A 23 6.69 -3.93 -21.96
CA GLY A 23 7.37 -4.11 -23.24
C GLY A 23 6.43 -4.56 -24.34
N MET A 24 5.50 -5.48 -24.05
CA MET A 24 4.48 -5.91 -25.02
C MET A 24 3.51 -4.78 -25.40
N VAL A 25 3.10 -3.96 -24.43
CA VAL A 25 2.26 -2.77 -24.68
C VAL A 25 3.01 -1.76 -25.54
N SER A 26 4.26 -1.43 -25.21
CA SER A 26 5.08 -0.51 -26.00
C SER A 26 5.32 -1.02 -27.41
N SER A 27 5.67 -2.30 -27.59
CA SER A 27 5.86 -2.89 -28.92
C SER A 27 4.59 -2.87 -29.76
N LEU A 28 3.41 -3.13 -29.16
CA LEU A 28 2.15 -3.03 -29.91
C LEU A 28 1.80 -1.58 -30.26
N LYS A 29 2.08 -0.60 -29.38
CA LYS A 29 1.91 0.83 -29.69
C LYS A 29 2.78 1.25 -30.88
N GLU A 30 4.08 0.98 -30.81
CA GLU A 30 5.02 1.28 -31.91
C GLU A 30 4.62 0.59 -33.22
N LEU A 31 4.13 -0.65 -33.14
CA LEU A 31 3.64 -1.39 -34.30
C LEU A 31 2.42 -0.69 -34.94
N LEU A 32 1.45 -0.26 -34.14
CA LEU A 32 0.24 0.40 -34.62
C LEU A 32 0.51 1.83 -35.15
N GLU A 33 1.60 2.46 -34.76
CA GLU A 33 2.08 3.71 -35.39
C GLU A 33 2.63 3.47 -36.81
N LEU A 34 3.13 2.27 -37.10
CA LEU A 34 3.83 1.94 -38.35
C LEU A 34 2.96 1.18 -39.36
N ALA A 35 1.99 0.39 -38.89
CA ALA A 35 1.14 -0.45 -39.73
C ALA A 35 -0.34 -0.03 -39.62
N PRO A 36 -1.10 0.00 -40.74
CA PRO A 36 -2.53 0.22 -40.69
C PRO A 36 -3.22 -0.81 -39.79
N ILE A 37 -4.03 -0.34 -38.85
CA ILE A 37 -4.67 -1.18 -37.82
C ILE A 37 -5.52 -2.32 -38.42
N ASN A 38 -6.20 -2.05 -39.54
CA ASN A 38 -6.98 -3.04 -40.29
C ASN A 38 -6.12 -4.03 -41.10
N LYS A 39 -4.79 -4.00 -40.96
CA LYS A 39 -3.85 -4.94 -41.59
C LYS A 39 -2.90 -5.60 -40.59
N VAL A 40 -3.23 -5.50 -39.31
CA VAL A 40 -2.55 -6.20 -38.22
C VAL A 40 -3.30 -7.50 -37.92
N MET A 41 -2.56 -8.57 -37.70
CA MET A 41 -3.08 -9.90 -37.35
C MET A 41 -2.38 -10.39 -36.08
N PHE A 42 -3.07 -11.28 -35.37
CA PHE A 42 -2.55 -11.93 -34.19
C PHE A 42 -2.24 -13.40 -34.46
N SER A 43 -1.05 -13.82 -34.02
CA SER A 43 -0.66 -15.21 -33.82
C SER A 43 -0.40 -15.47 -32.33
N SER A 44 -0.84 -16.62 -31.83
CA SER A 44 -0.51 -17.01 -30.47
C SER A 44 0.99 -17.22 -30.26
N ASP A 45 1.75 -17.50 -31.33
CA ASP A 45 3.16 -17.90 -31.31
C ASP A 45 3.48 -18.99 -30.26
N GLY A 46 2.45 -19.73 -29.86
CA GLY A 46 2.57 -20.85 -28.95
C GLY A 46 3.42 -21.94 -29.61
N TYR A 47 4.39 -22.45 -28.85
CA TYR A 47 5.20 -23.59 -29.24
C TYR A 47 5.44 -24.52 -28.04
N ALA A 48 5.79 -25.77 -28.33
CA ALA A 48 6.11 -26.86 -27.40
C ALA A 48 4.97 -27.36 -26.50
N PHE A 49 4.27 -26.47 -25.78
CA PHE A 49 3.27 -26.86 -24.77
C PHE A 49 1.91 -26.20 -25.06
N PRO A 50 0.77 -26.91 -24.91
CA PRO A 50 -0.57 -26.35 -25.10
C PRO A 50 -0.82 -25.04 -24.32
N GLU A 51 -0.21 -24.91 -23.15
CA GLU A 51 -0.30 -23.75 -22.27
C GLU A 51 0.26 -22.48 -22.89
N THR A 52 1.27 -22.57 -23.78
CA THR A 52 1.87 -21.39 -24.42
C THR A 52 0.92 -20.77 -25.44
N TYR A 53 0.12 -21.59 -26.14
CA TYR A 53 -0.95 -21.11 -27.02
C TYR A 53 -2.02 -20.35 -26.24
N TYR A 54 -2.40 -20.89 -25.08
CA TYR A 54 -3.35 -20.23 -24.18
C TYR A 54 -2.79 -18.92 -23.62
N LEU A 55 -1.55 -18.93 -23.12
CA LEU A 55 -0.90 -17.76 -22.56
C LEU A 55 -0.69 -16.65 -23.61
N GLY A 56 -0.26 -17.00 -24.82
CA GLY A 56 -0.14 -16.07 -25.95
C GLY A 56 -1.47 -15.40 -26.29
N SER A 57 -2.53 -16.20 -26.40
CA SER A 57 -3.90 -15.72 -26.66
C SER A 57 -4.43 -14.82 -25.55
N ARG A 58 -4.20 -15.18 -24.28
CA ARG A 58 -4.65 -14.39 -23.13
C ARG A 58 -3.89 -13.06 -23.04
N ARG A 59 -2.57 -13.09 -23.20
CA ARG A 59 -1.72 -11.89 -23.12
C ARG A 59 -2.00 -10.91 -24.26
N ALA A 60 -2.20 -11.41 -25.49
CA ALA A 60 -2.55 -10.54 -26.61
C ALA A 60 -3.88 -9.82 -26.41
N ARG A 61 -4.91 -10.49 -25.89
CA ARG A 61 -6.18 -9.82 -25.59
C ARG A 61 -6.03 -8.70 -24.54
N ASP A 62 -5.28 -8.95 -23.47
CA ASP A 62 -5.00 -7.94 -22.43
C ASP A 62 -4.20 -6.76 -22.98
N VAL A 63 -3.16 -7.02 -23.78
CA VAL A 63 -2.31 -5.97 -24.35
C VAL A 63 -3.05 -5.15 -25.40
N VAL A 64 -3.78 -5.80 -26.32
CA VAL A 64 -4.61 -5.09 -27.32
C VAL A 64 -5.69 -4.25 -26.64
N TYR A 65 -6.34 -4.79 -25.61
CA TYR A 65 -7.32 -4.02 -24.82
C TYR A 65 -6.70 -2.75 -24.23
N ARG A 66 -5.55 -2.85 -23.56
CA ARG A 66 -4.89 -1.69 -22.95
C ARG A 66 -4.49 -0.64 -23.98
N VAL A 67 -3.97 -1.07 -25.13
CA VAL A 67 -3.51 -0.14 -26.18
C VAL A 67 -4.70 0.58 -26.82
N LEU A 68 -5.76 -0.15 -27.19
CA LEU A 68 -6.93 0.45 -27.82
C LEU A 68 -7.79 1.25 -26.83
N SER A 69 -7.87 0.85 -25.56
CA SER A 69 -8.53 1.62 -24.51
C SER A 69 -7.83 2.96 -24.30
N ALA A 70 -6.49 2.95 -24.22
CA ALA A 70 -5.71 4.19 -24.13
C ALA A 70 -5.95 5.09 -25.35
N ALA A 71 -5.93 4.54 -26.57
CA ALA A 71 -6.24 5.31 -27.78
C ALA A 71 -7.68 5.89 -27.77
N CYS A 72 -8.64 5.19 -27.17
CA CYS A 72 -10.00 5.73 -26.99
C CYS A 72 -10.05 6.86 -25.95
N GLU A 73 -9.31 6.71 -24.85
CA GLU A 73 -9.20 7.71 -23.79
C GLU A 73 -8.49 8.99 -24.28
N ASP A 74 -7.48 8.83 -25.12
CA ASP A 74 -6.72 9.92 -25.75
C ASP A 74 -7.48 10.58 -26.91
N GLY A 75 -8.59 9.97 -27.35
CA GLY A 75 -9.45 10.48 -28.43
C GLY A 75 -8.95 10.16 -29.85
N ASP A 76 -7.93 9.31 -29.98
CA ASP A 76 -7.36 8.86 -31.25
C ASP A 76 -8.28 7.88 -31.98
N LEU A 77 -9.11 7.13 -31.24
CA LEU A 77 -10.12 6.20 -31.77
C LEU A 77 -11.45 6.37 -31.05
N SER A 78 -12.55 6.19 -31.77
CA SER A 78 -13.85 5.93 -31.16
C SER A 78 -13.94 4.49 -30.64
N ILE A 79 -14.87 4.25 -29.71
CA ILE A 79 -15.16 2.90 -29.19
C ILE A 79 -15.54 1.93 -30.31
N GLN A 80 -16.25 2.42 -31.34
CA GLN A 80 -16.64 1.60 -32.48
C GLN A 80 -15.43 1.22 -33.33
N GLU A 81 -14.54 2.17 -33.63
CA GLU A 81 -13.30 1.93 -34.38
C GLU A 81 -12.36 0.97 -33.63
N ALA A 82 -12.27 1.09 -32.30
CA ALA A 82 -11.52 0.16 -31.48
C ALA A 82 -12.14 -1.26 -31.48
N THR A 83 -13.45 -1.37 -31.45
CA THR A 83 -14.15 -2.67 -31.53
C THR A 83 -13.92 -3.32 -32.90
N ASP A 84 -14.01 -2.54 -33.97
CA ASP A 84 -13.74 -3.00 -35.33
C ASP A 84 -12.28 -3.42 -35.50
N ALA A 85 -11.33 -2.69 -34.91
CA ALA A 85 -9.92 -3.08 -34.88
C ALA A 85 -9.68 -4.41 -34.17
N VAL A 86 -10.37 -4.68 -33.06
CA VAL A 86 -10.29 -5.98 -32.37
C VAL A 86 -10.80 -7.11 -33.27
N GLU A 87 -11.93 -6.90 -33.94
CA GLU A 87 -12.48 -7.89 -34.89
C GLU A 87 -11.56 -8.12 -36.09
N ASP A 88 -10.88 -7.08 -36.58
CA ASP A 88 -9.88 -7.19 -37.64
C ASP A 88 -8.67 -8.00 -37.20
N ILE A 89 -8.06 -7.62 -36.07
CA ILE A 89 -6.83 -8.24 -35.54
C ILE A 89 -7.03 -9.73 -35.24
N PHE A 90 -8.15 -10.09 -34.60
CA PHE A 90 -8.36 -11.45 -34.11
C PHE A 90 -9.14 -12.34 -35.07
N ARG A 91 -9.78 -11.82 -36.13
CA ARG A 91 -10.68 -12.63 -36.95
C ARG A 91 -10.75 -12.26 -38.43
N ARG A 92 -11.19 -11.04 -38.78
CA ARG A 92 -11.53 -10.68 -40.17
C ARG A 92 -10.31 -10.78 -41.08
N ASN A 93 -9.17 -10.24 -40.65
CA ASN A 93 -7.94 -10.25 -41.44
C ASN A 93 -7.45 -11.66 -41.76
N ALA A 94 -7.41 -12.55 -40.76
CA ALA A 94 -7.02 -13.95 -40.96
C ALA A 94 -8.02 -14.69 -41.87
N SER A 95 -9.33 -14.45 -41.69
CA SER A 95 -10.36 -15.07 -42.52
C SER A 95 -10.24 -14.66 -43.99
N ASP A 96 -9.99 -13.37 -44.23
CA ASP A 96 -9.87 -12.80 -45.58
C ASP A 96 -8.56 -13.17 -46.27
N LEU A 97 -7.45 -13.18 -45.53
CA LEU A 97 -6.12 -13.49 -46.06
C LEU A 97 -5.98 -15.00 -46.37
N TYR A 98 -6.38 -15.86 -45.43
CA TYR A 98 -6.26 -17.32 -45.58
C TYR A 98 -7.47 -18.00 -46.23
N LYS A 99 -8.51 -17.22 -46.59
CA LYS A 99 -9.76 -17.73 -47.19
C LYS A 99 -10.44 -18.79 -46.30
N LEU A 100 -10.51 -18.52 -45.01
CA LEU A 100 -11.13 -19.42 -44.03
C LEU A 100 -12.65 -19.33 -44.14
N ASN A 101 -13.31 -20.43 -44.48
CA ASN A 101 -14.77 -20.54 -44.47
C ASN A 101 -15.28 -20.68 -43.03
N VAL A 102 -15.33 -19.57 -42.29
CA VAL A 102 -15.95 -19.56 -40.96
C VAL A 102 -17.46 -19.46 -41.16
N ALA A 103 -18.18 -20.57 -41.00
CA ALA A 103 -19.63 -20.53 -40.96
C ALA A 103 -20.05 -19.61 -39.81
N ASN A 104 -20.85 -18.57 -40.09
CA ASN A 104 -21.52 -17.77 -39.07
C ASN A 104 -22.49 -18.69 -38.30
N GLY A 105 -21.97 -19.39 -37.31
CA GLY A 105 -22.76 -20.11 -36.33
C GLY A 105 -23.51 -19.10 -35.48
N SER A 106 -24.70 -18.71 -35.95
CA SER A 106 -25.76 -18.23 -35.09
C SER A 106 -26.03 -19.33 -34.06
N ILE A 107 -25.63 -19.10 -32.81
CA ILE A 107 -26.10 -19.93 -31.69
C ILE A 107 -27.49 -19.41 -31.30
N HIS A 108 -28.45 -19.59 -32.19
CA HIS A 108 -29.85 -19.76 -31.82
C HIS A 108 -30.11 -21.26 -31.64
N GLN A 109 -29.63 -21.80 -30.51
CA GLN A 109 -30.20 -23.02 -29.96
C GLN A 109 -30.87 -22.68 -28.64
N LYS A 110 -32.21 -22.76 -28.67
CA LYS A 110 -33.02 -23.04 -27.48
C LYS A 110 -32.57 -24.38 -26.91
N THR A 111 -31.53 -24.36 -26.09
CA THR A 111 -31.25 -25.46 -25.19
C THR A 111 -31.98 -25.13 -23.91
N MET A 112 -32.90 -26.00 -23.51
CA MET A 112 -33.57 -25.90 -22.21
C MET A 112 -32.50 -25.70 -21.14
N ILE A 113 -32.72 -24.72 -20.26
CA ILE A 113 -31.91 -24.50 -19.07
C ILE A 113 -32.11 -25.74 -18.19
N ALA A 114 -31.21 -26.71 -18.35
CA ALA A 114 -30.87 -27.64 -17.31
C ALA A 114 -29.60 -27.08 -16.66
N ASP A 115 -29.72 -26.73 -15.38
CA ASP A 115 -28.65 -26.29 -14.49
C ASP A 115 -27.36 -27.10 -14.73
N SER A 116 -26.42 -26.49 -15.44
CA SER A 116 -25.05 -26.99 -15.50
C SER A 116 -24.12 -25.79 -15.47
N ARG A 117 -23.55 -25.60 -14.29
CA ARG A 117 -22.48 -24.65 -13.98
C ARG A 117 -21.39 -24.79 -15.05
N ILE A 118 -21.23 -23.77 -15.89
CA ILE A 118 -20.04 -23.61 -16.72
C ILE A 118 -18.89 -23.47 -15.73
N ALA A 119 -18.03 -24.48 -15.70
CA ALA A 119 -16.86 -24.54 -14.85
C ALA A 119 -16.02 -23.27 -15.07
N SER A 120 -16.07 -22.39 -14.07
CA SER A 120 -15.06 -21.36 -13.88
C SER A 120 -13.68 -21.99 -13.83
N SER A 121 -12.67 -21.19 -14.15
CA SER A 121 -11.26 -21.59 -14.22
C SER A 121 -10.86 -22.58 -13.10
N CYS A 122 -10.00 -23.57 -13.40
CA CYS A 122 -9.50 -24.52 -12.38
C CYS A 122 -8.90 -23.83 -11.13
N VAL A 123 -8.56 -22.54 -11.20
CA VAL A 123 -8.09 -21.73 -10.07
C VAL A 123 -9.26 -21.27 -9.17
N GLU A 124 -10.40 -20.86 -9.75
CA GLU A 124 -11.61 -20.46 -9.02
C GLU A 124 -12.31 -21.65 -8.33
N GLN A 125 -12.09 -22.89 -8.79
CA GLN A 125 -12.69 -24.09 -8.20
C GLN A 125 -12.01 -24.57 -6.90
N ASP A 126 -10.76 -24.17 -6.64
CA ASP A 126 -9.99 -24.56 -5.45
C ASP A 126 -10.01 -23.47 -4.34
N VAL A 127 -10.44 -22.25 -4.68
CA VAL A 127 -10.61 -21.19 -3.69
C VAL A 127 -11.93 -21.41 -2.95
N LEU A 128 -11.87 -21.50 -1.62
CA LEU A 128 -13.04 -21.63 -0.76
C LEU A 128 -13.60 -20.26 -0.36
N PHE A 129 -12.71 -19.33 -0.02
CA PHE A 129 -13.06 -18.03 0.53
C PHE A 129 -12.21 -16.91 -0.01
N VAL A 130 -12.83 -15.73 -0.15
CA VAL A 130 -12.15 -14.48 -0.44
C VAL A 130 -12.36 -13.51 0.73
N ARG A 131 -11.26 -13.02 1.31
CA ARG A 131 -11.23 -12.05 2.40
C ARG A 131 -11.19 -10.64 1.81
N ILE A 132 -12.25 -9.88 2.02
CA ILE A 132 -12.34 -8.48 1.63
C ILE A 132 -11.84 -7.65 2.83
N VAL A 133 -10.68 -7.02 2.69
CA VAL A 133 -9.94 -6.38 3.79
C VAL A 133 -10.02 -4.86 3.69
N TRP A 134 -10.13 -4.22 4.86
CA TRP A 134 -9.94 -2.79 5.02
C TRP A 134 -9.20 -2.51 6.34
N ASN A 135 -8.63 -1.32 6.45
CA ASN A 135 -8.05 -0.85 7.70
C ASN A 135 -8.89 0.33 8.23
N ASP A 136 -9.26 0.29 9.51
CA ASP A 136 -10.14 1.27 10.11
C ASP A 136 -9.40 2.52 10.64
N ALA A 137 -10.12 3.45 11.28
CA ALA A 137 -9.53 4.67 11.82
C ALA A 137 -8.60 4.41 13.02
N SER A 138 -8.77 3.29 13.74
CA SER A 138 -7.89 2.88 14.84
C SER A 138 -6.57 2.26 14.35
N GLY A 139 -6.49 1.88 13.07
CA GLY A 139 -5.34 1.19 12.47
C GLY A 139 -5.45 -0.33 12.51
N GLN A 140 -6.60 -0.87 12.92
CA GLN A 140 -6.85 -2.31 12.94
C GLN A 140 -7.29 -2.83 11.57
N HIS A 141 -6.68 -3.95 11.17
CA HIS A 141 -7.08 -4.69 9.98
C HIS A 141 -8.38 -5.44 10.25
N ARG A 142 -9.35 -5.27 9.35
CA ARG A 142 -10.66 -5.94 9.43
C ARG A 142 -10.96 -6.64 8.12
N CYS A 143 -11.78 -7.67 8.18
CA CYS A 143 -12.20 -8.37 6.97
C CYS A 143 -13.66 -8.85 7.00
N ARG A 144 -14.22 -9.01 5.80
CA ARG A 144 -15.42 -9.79 5.54
C ARG A 144 -15.00 -10.96 4.66
N VAL A 145 -15.36 -12.17 5.08
CA VAL A 145 -15.06 -13.39 4.33
C VAL A 145 -16.28 -13.78 3.51
N VAL A 146 -16.09 -13.95 2.20
CA VAL A 146 -17.15 -14.33 1.26
C VAL A 146 -16.79 -15.67 0.63
N PRO A 147 -17.71 -16.65 0.57
CA PRO A 147 -17.49 -17.87 -0.20
C PRO A 147 -17.18 -17.56 -1.66
N ALA A 148 -16.19 -18.25 -2.25
CA ALA A 148 -15.66 -17.91 -3.58
C ALA A 148 -16.75 -17.80 -4.65
N GLY A 149 -17.71 -18.73 -4.69
CA GLY A 149 -18.83 -18.67 -5.64
C GLY A 149 -19.61 -17.35 -5.55
N ARG A 150 -20.00 -16.91 -4.35
CA ARG A 150 -20.68 -15.63 -4.14
C ARG A 150 -19.78 -14.44 -4.46
N PHE A 151 -18.49 -14.54 -4.17
CA PHE A 151 -17.53 -13.47 -4.45
C PHE A 151 -17.42 -13.22 -5.96
N TYR A 152 -17.10 -14.26 -6.72
CA TYR A 152 -16.88 -14.19 -8.16
C TYR A 152 -18.17 -13.92 -8.94
N GLU A 153 -19.31 -14.40 -8.46
CA GLU A 153 -20.60 -14.13 -9.10
C GLU A 153 -21.10 -12.69 -8.84
N ILE A 154 -21.02 -12.22 -7.59
CA ILE A 154 -21.71 -11.00 -7.15
C ILE A 154 -20.76 -10.01 -6.48
N ALA A 155 -20.07 -10.42 -5.42
CA ALA A 155 -19.43 -9.47 -4.50
C ALA A 155 -18.27 -8.69 -5.14
N ARG A 156 -17.54 -9.27 -6.10
CA ARG A 156 -16.47 -8.57 -6.84
C ARG A 156 -16.95 -7.31 -7.56
N ASN A 157 -18.21 -7.29 -8.01
CA ASN A 157 -18.77 -6.21 -8.83
C ASN A 157 -19.78 -5.35 -8.08
N LYS A 158 -20.39 -5.86 -7.00
CA LYS A 158 -21.44 -5.19 -6.23
C LYS A 158 -21.03 -4.84 -4.79
N GLY A 159 -19.89 -5.35 -4.36
CA GLY A 159 -19.38 -5.18 -3.01
C GLY A 159 -20.16 -5.94 -1.95
N VAL A 160 -19.79 -5.69 -0.69
CA VAL A 160 -20.44 -6.24 0.51
C VAL A 160 -20.87 -5.09 1.41
N GLY A 161 -22.04 -5.22 2.05
CA GLY A 161 -22.52 -4.24 3.02
C GLY A 161 -21.62 -4.13 4.25
N LEU A 162 -21.32 -2.91 4.68
CA LEU A 162 -20.62 -2.62 5.92
C LEU A 162 -21.27 -1.40 6.61
N THR A 163 -21.50 -1.51 7.92
CA THR A 163 -22.09 -0.43 8.72
C THR A 163 -21.17 0.78 8.82
N PHE A 164 -21.73 2.00 8.88
CA PHE A 164 -20.96 3.23 9.10
C PHE A 164 -20.14 3.21 10.38
N ALA A 165 -20.62 2.53 11.43
CA ALA A 165 -19.92 2.40 12.70
C ALA A 165 -18.48 1.87 12.57
N SER A 166 -18.16 1.13 11.51
CA SER A 166 -16.85 0.48 11.35
C SER A 166 -15.66 1.44 11.32
N MET A 167 -15.85 2.67 10.86
CA MET A 167 -14.78 3.69 10.85
C MET A 167 -14.73 4.51 12.15
N GLY A 168 -15.66 4.30 13.07
CA GLY A 168 -15.66 4.94 14.39
C GLY A 168 -15.21 4.02 15.53
N MET A 169 -14.92 2.75 15.25
CA MET A 169 -14.50 1.78 16.28
C MET A 169 -13.10 2.08 16.80
N THR A 170 -12.86 1.76 18.07
CA THR A 170 -11.57 1.96 18.76
C THR A 170 -10.74 0.68 18.77
N SER A 171 -9.49 0.77 19.24
CA SER A 171 -8.70 -0.43 19.54
C SER A 171 -9.40 -1.37 20.51
N PHE A 172 -10.20 -0.87 21.47
CA PHE A 172 -10.72 -1.66 22.59
C PHE A 172 -12.18 -2.08 22.54
N CYS A 173 -12.97 -1.52 21.62
CA CYS A 173 -14.41 -1.77 21.55
C CYS A 173 -14.92 -1.82 20.11
N ASP A 174 -15.81 -2.77 19.82
CA ASP A 174 -16.52 -2.90 18.53
C ASP A 174 -17.80 -2.03 18.50
N GLY A 175 -17.70 -0.80 18.99
CA GLY A 175 -18.73 0.24 18.95
C GLY A 175 -18.12 1.58 18.55
N PRO A 176 -18.86 2.45 17.83
CA PRO A 176 -18.32 3.74 17.41
C PRO A 176 -18.10 4.64 18.63
N ALA A 177 -16.95 5.30 18.69
CA ALA A 177 -16.65 6.28 19.73
C ALA A 177 -17.56 7.51 19.63
N ASP A 178 -17.87 8.10 20.79
CA ASP A 178 -18.59 9.37 20.86
C ASP A 178 -17.83 10.48 20.12
N GLY A 179 -18.57 11.32 19.39
CA GLY A 179 -18.00 12.41 18.59
C GLY A 179 -17.54 12.00 17.19
N THR A 180 -17.58 10.71 16.83
CA THR A 180 -17.27 10.27 15.45
C THR A 180 -18.35 10.66 14.43
N ASN A 181 -19.56 10.97 14.91
CA ASN A 181 -20.79 11.12 14.12
C ASN A 181 -21.18 9.86 13.31
N LEU A 182 -20.61 8.71 13.66
CA LEU A 182 -20.90 7.42 13.05
C LEU A 182 -21.72 6.56 14.01
N THR A 183 -22.71 5.86 13.49
CA THR A 183 -23.59 4.97 14.28
C THR A 183 -23.81 3.66 13.54
N GLY A 184 -24.53 2.73 14.17
CA GLY A 184 -24.98 1.51 13.49
C GLY A 184 -26.01 1.75 12.37
N VAL A 185 -26.53 2.97 12.22
CA VAL A 185 -27.51 3.33 11.20
C VAL A 185 -26.79 3.76 9.91
N GLY A 186 -27.13 3.08 8.81
CA GLY A 186 -26.54 3.32 7.51
C GLY A 186 -25.52 2.24 7.13
N GLU A 187 -25.35 2.06 5.82
CA GLU A 187 -24.50 1.04 5.25
C GLU A 187 -23.75 1.61 4.04
N ILE A 188 -22.45 1.32 3.96
CA ILE A 188 -21.62 1.50 2.77
C ILE A 188 -21.45 0.17 2.04
N ARG A 189 -20.93 0.24 0.82
CA ARG A 189 -20.42 -0.90 0.07
C ARG A 189 -18.90 -0.96 0.20
N LEU A 190 -18.38 -2.07 0.72
CA LEU A 190 -16.99 -2.47 0.54
C LEU A 190 -16.83 -3.02 -0.87
N MET A 191 -16.16 -2.28 -1.73
CA MET A 191 -15.92 -2.61 -3.13
C MET A 191 -14.51 -3.17 -3.30
N PRO A 192 -14.37 -4.47 -3.63
CA PRO A 192 -13.06 -5.09 -3.86
C PRO A 192 -12.31 -4.43 -5.01
N ASP A 193 -11.05 -4.12 -4.77
CA ASP A 193 -10.12 -3.68 -5.81
C ASP A 193 -9.36 -4.90 -6.35
N MET A 194 -9.84 -5.41 -7.49
CA MET A 194 -9.30 -6.65 -8.09
C MET A 194 -7.82 -6.54 -8.50
N SER A 195 -7.27 -5.34 -8.64
CA SER A 195 -5.84 -5.15 -8.89
C SER A 195 -4.97 -5.57 -7.70
N THR A 196 -5.57 -5.63 -6.52
CA THR A 196 -4.93 -6.01 -5.26
C THR A 196 -5.16 -7.48 -4.88
N LEU A 197 -5.89 -8.26 -5.68
CA LEU A 197 -6.22 -9.65 -5.34
C LEU A 197 -4.94 -10.49 -5.17
N LEU A 198 -4.80 -11.09 -3.99
CA LEU A 198 -3.68 -11.92 -3.60
C LEU A 198 -4.19 -13.31 -3.16
N ARG A 199 -3.69 -14.37 -3.79
CA ARG A 199 -3.84 -15.72 -3.25
C ARG A 199 -2.91 -15.91 -2.06
N LEU A 200 -3.47 -16.31 -0.92
CA LEU A 200 -2.74 -16.29 0.35
C LEU A 200 -1.65 -17.38 0.36
N PRO A 201 -0.35 -17.02 0.48
CA PRO A 201 0.73 -18.01 0.51
C PRO A 201 0.63 -19.02 1.66
N TRP A 202 0.04 -18.61 2.80
CA TRP A 202 -0.11 -19.43 4.00
C TRP A 202 -1.45 -20.18 4.08
N SER A 203 -2.44 -19.83 3.25
CA SER A 203 -3.72 -20.54 3.15
C SER A 203 -4.10 -20.64 1.68
N THR A 204 -3.57 -21.65 0.99
CA THR A 204 -3.63 -21.73 -0.47
C THR A 204 -5.05 -21.85 -1.02
N ARG A 205 -6.05 -22.20 -0.21
CA ARG A 205 -7.47 -22.24 -0.63
C ARG A 205 -8.22 -20.94 -0.34
N GLU A 206 -7.51 -19.87 -0.04
CA GLU A 206 -8.08 -18.57 0.26
C GLU A 206 -7.37 -17.46 -0.50
N GLU A 207 -8.12 -16.41 -0.76
CA GLU A 207 -7.61 -15.17 -1.36
C GLU A 207 -7.95 -13.99 -0.47
N MET A 208 -7.23 -12.89 -0.67
CA MET A 208 -7.43 -11.63 0.03
C MET A 208 -7.41 -10.50 -0.99
N VAL A 209 -8.25 -9.50 -0.77
CA VAL A 209 -8.38 -8.34 -1.66
C VAL A 209 -8.65 -7.10 -0.82
N MET A 210 -7.95 -6.00 -1.12
CA MET A 210 -8.23 -4.71 -0.50
C MET A 210 -9.55 -4.16 -1.04
N ALA A 211 -10.28 -3.41 -0.22
CA ALA A 211 -11.53 -2.80 -0.64
C ALA A 211 -11.60 -1.30 -0.37
N ASP A 212 -12.20 -0.61 -1.34
CA ASP A 212 -12.66 0.75 -1.18
C ASP A 212 -14.00 0.79 -0.45
N MET A 213 -14.22 1.84 0.33
CA MET A 213 -15.49 2.11 0.99
C MET A 213 -16.29 3.11 0.15
N GLN A 214 -17.49 2.74 -0.26
CA GLN A 214 -18.33 3.55 -1.14
C GLN A 214 -19.72 3.76 -0.53
N ILE A 215 -20.21 5.00 -0.53
CA ILE A 215 -21.56 5.31 -0.02
C ILE A 215 -22.64 4.74 -0.95
N ARG A 216 -22.35 4.77 -2.25
CA ARG A 216 -23.10 4.15 -3.34
C ARG A 216 -22.10 3.60 -4.34
N PRO A 217 -22.41 2.54 -5.12
CA PRO A 217 -21.51 2.05 -6.15
C PRO A 217 -21.04 3.19 -7.08
N GLY A 218 -19.73 3.36 -7.21
CA GLY A 218 -19.08 4.43 -7.96
C GLY A 218 -18.79 5.72 -7.18
N GLU A 219 -19.30 5.86 -5.96
CA GLU A 219 -19.16 7.06 -5.13
C GLU A 219 -18.40 6.74 -3.85
N ALA A 220 -17.16 7.23 -3.77
CA ALA A 220 -16.33 7.02 -2.60
C ALA A 220 -16.97 7.62 -1.34
N TRP A 221 -16.89 6.87 -0.24
CA TRP A 221 -17.33 7.37 1.04
C TRP A 221 -16.25 8.29 1.64
N GLU A 222 -16.67 9.39 2.23
CA GLU A 222 -15.79 10.42 2.78
C GLU A 222 -14.91 9.95 3.96
N TYR A 223 -15.25 8.82 4.57
CA TYR A 223 -14.44 8.20 5.63
C TYR A 223 -13.49 7.12 5.11
N CYS A 224 -13.39 6.89 3.79
CA CYS A 224 -12.55 5.84 3.22
C CYS A 224 -11.05 6.22 3.25
N PRO A 225 -10.18 5.50 3.98
CA PRO A 225 -8.75 5.81 4.05
C PRO A 225 -8.03 5.72 2.70
N ARG A 226 -8.31 4.66 1.92
CA ARG A 226 -7.75 4.45 0.58
C ARG A 226 -8.11 5.59 -0.38
N HIS A 227 -9.36 6.06 -0.31
CA HIS A 227 -9.80 7.18 -1.13
C HIS A 227 -9.14 8.49 -0.68
N ALA A 228 -9.03 8.74 0.63
CA ALA A 228 -8.36 9.93 1.16
C ALA A 228 -6.91 10.04 0.63
N LEU A 229 -6.14 8.93 0.67
CA LEU A 229 -4.79 8.90 0.09
C LEU A 229 -4.81 9.19 -1.42
N ARG A 230 -5.65 8.49 -2.19
CA ARG A 230 -5.75 8.73 -3.65
C ARG A 230 -6.09 10.17 -3.97
N LYS A 231 -7.03 10.77 -3.24
CA LYS A 231 -7.45 12.16 -3.39
C LYS A 231 -6.27 13.13 -3.24
N VAL A 232 -5.52 13.04 -2.14
CA VAL A 232 -4.37 13.94 -1.93
C VAL A 232 -3.22 13.66 -2.90
N THR A 233 -2.96 12.40 -3.28
CA THR A 233 -1.94 12.10 -4.30
C THR A 233 -2.33 12.62 -5.68
N LYS A 234 -3.64 12.67 -6.00
CA LYS A 234 -4.14 13.28 -7.22
C LYS A 234 -3.91 14.80 -7.20
N VAL A 235 -4.16 15.47 -6.07
CA VAL A 235 -3.84 16.90 -5.92
C VAL A 235 -2.34 17.16 -6.12
N LEU A 236 -1.47 16.34 -5.53
CA LEU A 236 -0.02 16.45 -5.72
C LEU A 236 0.38 16.34 -7.20
N LEU A 237 -0.22 15.40 -7.92
CA LEU A 237 0.03 15.20 -9.36
C LEU A 237 -0.52 16.37 -10.19
N ASP A 238 -1.77 16.77 -9.95
CA ASP A 238 -2.46 17.78 -10.76
C ASP A 238 -1.83 19.18 -10.58
N GLU A 239 -1.41 19.54 -9.36
CA GLU A 239 -0.85 20.87 -9.06
C GLU A 239 0.65 20.98 -9.33
N PHE A 240 1.42 19.91 -9.10
CA PHE A 240 2.88 19.96 -9.12
C PHE A 240 3.52 19.02 -10.14
N ASN A 241 2.74 18.16 -10.79
CA ASN A 241 3.21 17.15 -11.74
C ASN A 241 4.34 16.28 -11.16
N VAL A 242 4.15 15.86 -9.91
CA VAL A 242 5.03 14.92 -9.20
C VAL A 242 4.19 13.84 -8.53
N THR A 243 4.80 12.68 -8.38
CA THR A 243 4.23 11.53 -7.68
C THR A 243 5.11 11.16 -6.49
N MET A 244 4.51 10.56 -5.45
CA MET A 244 5.24 10.14 -4.26
C MET A 244 5.46 8.63 -4.26
N LYS A 245 6.72 8.20 -4.10
CA LYS A 245 7.06 6.80 -3.79
C LYS A 245 7.42 6.67 -2.32
N SER A 246 7.02 5.53 -1.73
CA SER A 246 7.25 5.22 -0.33
C SER A 246 7.76 3.80 -0.13
N GLY A 247 8.73 3.63 0.76
CA GLY A 247 9.22 2.34 1.26
C GLY A 247 9.11 2.31 2.79
N PHE A 248 8.91 1.13 3.36
CA PHE A 248 8.71 0.98 4.80
C PHE A 248 9.75 0.03 5.39
N GLU A 249 10.39 0.45 6.48
CA GLU A 249 11.12 -0.40 7.41
C GLU A 249 10.12 -0.81 8.50
N ASN A 250 9.69 -2.07 8.51
CA ASN A 250 8.61 -2.52 9.39
C ASN A 250 9.18 -3.44 10.48
N GLU A 251 9.37 -2.87 11.67
CA GLU A 251 9.85 -3.60 12.85
C GLU A 251 8.68 -4.32 13.54
N PHE A 252 8.96 -5.47 14.13
CA PHE A 252 7.99 -6.26 14.88
C PHE A 252 8.65 -7.17 15.91
N TYR A 253 7.87 -7.55 16.91
CA TYR A 253 8.28 -8.51 17.92
C TYR A 253 7.68 -9.87 17.67
N LEU A 254 8.51 -10.91 17.70
CA LEU A 254 8.07 -12.29 17.85
C LEU A 254 8.01 -12.63 19.34
N ARG A 255 6.89 -13.20 19.77
CA ARG A 255 6.69 -13.71 21.12
C ARG A 255 6.25 -15.16 21.09
N ARG A 256 6.78 -15.92 22.03
CA ARG A 256 6.45 -17.33 22.22
C ARG A 256 5.53 -17.50 23.42
N LYS A 257 4.65 -18.48 23.33
CA LYS A 257 3.75 -18.86 24.40
C LYS A 257 4.53 -19.63 25.47
N LEU A 258 4.41 -19.21 26.72
CA LEU A 258 4.92 -19.94 27.88
C LEU A 258 3.76 -20.20 28.83
N VAL A 259 3.50 -21.47 29.10
CA VAL A 259 2.49 -21.91 30.06
C VAL A 259 3.19 -22.26 31.37
N SER A 260 2.85 -21.55 32.44
CA SER A 260 3.42 -21.78 33.77
C SER A 260 2.30 -21.71 34.80
N GLU A 261 2.17 -22.73 35.65
CA GLU A 261 1.15 -22.80 36.71
C GLU A 261 -0.29 -22.57 36.19
N GLY A 262 -0.60 -23.08 34.99
CA GLY A 262 -1.92 -22.91 34.35
C GLY A 262 -2.18 -21.53 33.73
N HIS A 263 -1.23 -20.59 33.84
CA HIS A 263 -1.32 -19.27 33.25
C HIS A 263 -0.50 -19.19 31.96
N GLU A 264 -1.12 -18.65 30.91
CA GLU A 264 -0.47 -18.42 29.63
C GLU A 264 0.13 -17.01 29.59
N ARG A 265 1.41 -16.91 29.21
CA ARG A 265 2.07 -15.63 29.00
C ARG A 265 2.84 -15.63 27.68
N TRP A 266 2.86 -14.47 27.03
CA TRP A 266 3.65 -14.23 25.82
C TRP A 266 4.97 -13.59 26.21
N VAL A 267 6.06 -14.33 26.03
CA VAL A 267 7.42 -13.87 26.38
C VAL A 267 8.23 -13.64 25.11
N PRO A 268 9.30 -12.82 25.15
CA PRO A 268 10.20 -12.63 24.02
C PRO A 268 10.66 -13.94 23.39
N TYR A 269 10.77 -13.95 22.06
CA TYR A 269 11.25 -15.11 21.29
C TYR A 269 12.70 -15.46 21.66
N ASP A 270 13.57 -14.45 21.73
CA ASP A 270 14.96 -14.56 22.19
C ASP A 270 15.35 -13.35 23.06
N ASN A 271 16.64 -13.23 23.41
CA ASN A 271 17.21 -12.07 24.12
C ASN A 271 18.51 -11.59 23.45
N SER A 272 18.62 -11.72 22.14
CA SER A 272 19.84 -11.35 21.40
C SER A 272 20.01 -9.84 21.26
N SER A 273 21.21 -9.40 20.87
CA SER A 273 21.50 -8.00 20.53
C SER A 273 21.19 -7.67 19.07
N TYR A 274 21.16 -6.37 18.78
CA TYR A 274 21.06 -5.80 17.43
C TYR A 274 21.98 -6.51 16.41
N CYS A 275 21.44 -6.81 15.22
CA CYS A 275 22.13 -7.50 14.13
C CYS A 275 22.79 -8.85 14.50
N SER A 276 22.23 -9.57 15.48
CA SER A 276 22.75 -10.88 15.89
C SER A 276 22.52 -11.95 14.81
N THR A 277 23.61 -12.59 14.37
CA THR A 277 23.53 -13.74 13.46
C THR A 277 22.82 -14.93 14.08
N SER A 278 23.05 -15.21 15.37
CA SER A 278 22.39 -16.31 16.08
C SER A 278 20.89 -16.11 16.24
N SER A 279 20.43 -14.86 16.38
CA SER A 279 19.00 -14.53 16.41
C SER A 279 18.34 -14.83 15.07
N PHE A 280 18.98 -14.35 14.00
CA PHE A 280 18.53 -14.62 12.64
C PHE A 280 18.51 -16.12 12.34
N ASP A 281 19.55 -16.86 12.74
CA ASP A 281 19.61 -18.33 12.59
C ASP A 281 18.49 -19.03 13.38
N GLY A 282 18.22 -18.58 14.61
CA GLY A 282 17.14 -19.09 15.45
C GLY A 282 15.77 -18.91 14.79
N ALA A 283 15.48 -17.70 14.31
CA ALA A 283 14.21 -17.36 13.65
C ALA A 283 14.16 -17.73 12.16
N SER A 284 15.20 -18.39 11.63
CA SER A 284 15.40 -18.57 10.18
C SER A 284 14.23 -19.26 9.47
N SER A 285 13.61 -20.27 10.09
CA SER A 285 12.45 -20.97 9.51
C SER A 285 11.26 -20.04 9.28
N ILE A 286 10.99 -19.16 10.24
CA ILE A 286 9.90 -18.17 10.19
C ILE A 286 10.24 -17.08 9.18
N LEU A 287 11.46 -16.51 9.26
CA LEU A 287 11.89 -15.42 8.38
C LEU A 287 11.99 -15.85 6.92
N GLN A 288 12.44 -17.08 6.63
CA GLN A 288 12.46 -17.63 5.27
C GLN A 288 11.05 -17.84 4.71
N GLU A 289 10.10 -18.30 5.53
CA GLU A 289 8.71 -18.45 5.11
C GLU A 289 8.02 -17.09 4.91
N VAL A 290 8.28 -16.11 5.78
CA VAL A 290 7.84 -14.72 5.61
C VAL A 290 8.39 -14.15 4.30
N TYR A 291 9.71 -14.25 4.06
CA TYR A 291 10.34 -13.77 2.84
C TYR A 291 9.76 -14.44 1.59
N SER A 292 9.60 -15.76 1.61
CA SER A 292 9.03 -16.51 0.49
C SER A 292 7.58 -16.12 0.21
N SER A 293 6.79 -15.87 1.27
CA SER A 293 5.40 -15.43 1.17
C SER A 293 5.27 -14.00 0.63
N LEU A 294 6.11 -13.07 1.10
CA LEU A 294 6.18 -11.71 0.59
C LEU A 294 6.56 -11.69 -0.89
N LYS A 295 7.56 -12.50 -1.27
CA LYS A 295 7.97 -12.67 -2.67
C LYS A 295 6.84 -13.23 -3.54
N ALA A 296 6.11 -14.23 -3.06
CA ALA A 296 4.93 -14.76 -3.77
C ALA A 296 3.80 -13.73 -3.91
N ALA A 297 3.71 -12.77 -2.99
CA ALA A 297 2.82 -11.62 -3.06
C ALA A 297 3.34 -10.47 -3.93
N ASN A 298 4.48 -10.64 -4.61
CA ASN A 298 5.18 -9.59 -5.37
C ASN A 298 5.61 -8.37 -4.53
N ILE A 299 5.83 -8.57 -3.23
CA ILE A 299 6.38 -7.56 -2.33
C ILE A 299 7.88 -7.81 -2.22
N VAL A 300 8.67 -6.87 -2.73
CA VAL A 300 10.14 -6.98 -2.71
C VAL A 300 10.66 -6.56 -1.34
N VAL A 301 11.41 -7.46 -0.71
CA VAL A 301 12.14 -7.22 0.54
C VAL A 301 13.58 -6.87 0.18
N GLU A 302 14.05 -5.72 0.64
CA GLU A 302 15.43 -5.24 0.44
C GLU A 302 16.35 -5.76 1.56
N GLN A 303 15.84 -5.81 2.79
CA GLN A 303 16.62 -6.23 3.95
C GLN A 303 15.75 -6.92 5.02
N LEU A 304 16.38 -7.84 5.76
CA LEU A 304 15.86 -8.54 6.93
C LEU A 304 16.98 -8.65 7.96
N HIS A 305 16.73 -8.31 9.22
CA HIS A 305 17.68 -8.52 10.32
C HIS A 305 16.99 -8.60 11.68
N ALA A 306 17.73 -9.09 12.67
CA ALA A 306 17.37 -8.95 14.08
C ALA A 306 17.62 -7.50 14.53
N GLU A 307 16.67 -6.96 15.28
CA GLU A 307 16.70 -5.61 15.84
C GLU A 307 17.20 -5.61 17.30
N ALA A 308 17.26 -4.43 17.92
CA ALA A 308 17.86 -4.24 19.23
C ALA A 308 17.02 -4.80 20.41
N GLY A 309 15.69 -4.88 20.24
CA GLY A 309 14.78 -5.43 21.24
C GLY A 309 14.74 -6.95 21.30
N LYS A 310 14.28 -7.50 22.41
CA LYS A 310 14.26 -8.95 22.65
C LYS A 310 13.23 -9.65 21.76
N GLY A 311 13.71 -10.48 20.83
CA GLY A 311 12.86 -11.08 19.80
C GLY A 311 12.32 -10.08 18.78
N GLN A 312 12.97 -8.94 18.60
CA GLN A 312 12.61 -7.93 17.61
C GLN A 312 13.29 -8.21 16.27
N PHE A 313 12.56 -8.01 15.18
CA PHE A 313 13.05 -8.16 13.81
C PHE A 313 12.54 -7.02 12.94
N GLU A 314 13.25 -6.73 11.86
CA GLU A 314 12.82 -5.77 10.84
C GLU A 314 12.70 -6.44 9.47
N VAL A 315 11.65 -6.06 8.73
CA VAL A 315 11.56 -6.29 7.28
C VAL A 315 11.51 -4.95 6.55
N ALA A 316 12.54 -4.64 5.76
CA ALA A 316 12.57 -3.45 4.91
C ALA A 316 12.00 -3.75 3.51
N LEU A 317 10.93 -3.05 3.15
CA LEU A 317 10.22 -3.21 1.87
C LEU A 317 10.73 -2.20 0.84
N LYS A 318 10.90 -2.65 -0.41
CA LYS A 318 11.28 -1.77 -1.53
C LYS A 318 10.24 -0.66 -1.71
N TYR A 319 10.72 0.55 -2.00
CA TYR A 319 9.84 1.65 -2.33
C TYR A 319 9.03 1.39 -3.61
N VAL A 320 7.75 1.76 -3.58
CA VAL A 320 6.83 1.72 -4.71
C VAL A 320 5.93 2.97 -4.67
N MET A 321 4.99 3.10 -5.61
CA MET A 321 3.98 4.16 -5.51
C MET A 321 3.29 4.15 -4.14
N CYS A 322 3.18 5.30 -3.48
CA CYS A 322 2.74 5.37 -2.07
C CYS A 322 1.39 4.71 -1.79
N THR A 323 0.44 4.75 -2.75
CA THR A 323 -0.83 4.01 -2.65
C THR A 323 -0.63 2.51 -2.56
N LEU A 324 0.24 1.95 -3.41
CA LEU A 324 0.62 0.54 -3.38
C LEU A 324 1.49 0.21 -2.17
N ALA A 325 2.34 1.14 -1.70
CA ALA A 325 3.16 0.95 -0.52
C ALA A 325 2.30 0.75 0.74
N ALA A 326 1.19 1.49 0.86
CA ALA A 326 0.22 1.32 1.94
C ALA A 326 -0.41 -0.08 1.92
N ASP A 327 -0.79 -0.57 0.75
CA ASP A 327 -1.36 -1.92 0.57
C ASP A 327 -0.35 -3.02 0.87
N ASN A 328 0.87 -2.87 0.34
CA ASN A 328 1.95 -3.80 0.58
C ASN A 328 2.28 -3.91 2.07
N LEU A 329 2.22 -2.81 2.82
CA LEU A 329 2.45 -2.84 4.27
C LEU A 329 1.36 -3.61 5.01
N ILE A 330 0.08 -3.45 4.64
CA ILE A 330 -1.02 -4.24 5.23
C ILE A 330 -0.82 -5.73 4.91
N TYR A 331 -0.56 -6.07 3.65
CA TYR A 331 -0.29 -7.45 3.24
C TYR A 331 0.92 -8.05 3.95
N ALA A 332 2.01 -7.28 4.10
CA ALA A 332 3.20 -7.73 4.77
C ALA A 332 2.94 -8.06 6.24
N ARG A 333 2.19 -7.22 6.95
CA ARG A 333 1.79 -7.47 8.34
C ARG A 333 0.86 -8.68 8.46
N GLU A 334 -0.09 -8.87 7.53
CA GLU A 334 -0.94 -10.07 7.49
C GLU A 334 -0.13 -11.36 7.26
N ILE A 335 0.86 -11.31 6.36
CA ILE A 335 1.80 -12.41 6.10
C ILE A 335 2.59 -12.72 7.37
N ILE A 336 3.24 -11.73 7.96
CA ILE A 336 4.08 -11.90 9.16
C ILE A 336 3.25 -12.48 10.32
N LYS A 337 2.07 -11.93 10.61
CA LYS A 337 1.17 -12.44 11.65
C LYS A 337 0.74 -13.88 11.38
N SER A 338 0.41 -14.21 10.13
CA SER A 338 -0.11 -15.52 9.77
C SER A 338 0.97 -16.60 9.80
N VAL A 339 2.18 -16.29 9.30
CA VAL A 339 3.33 -17.19 9.38
C VAL A 339 3.73 -17.36 10.85
N ALA A 340 3.83 -16.30 11.65
CA ALA A 340 4.13 -16.43 13.08
C ALA A 340 3.15 -17.37 13.80
N ARG A 341 1.83 -17.21 13.56
CA ARG A 341 0.80 -18.09 14.13
C ARG A 341 0.94 -19.55 13.70
N LYS A 342 1.31 -19.80 12.44
CA LYS A 342 1.59 -21.16 11.93
C LYS A 342 2.74 -21.82 12.68
N HIS A 343 3.69 -21.03 13.17
CA HIS A 343 4.83 -21.47 13.99
C HIS A 343 4.55 -21.35 15.51
N GLU A 344 3.28 -21.27 15.93
CA GLU A 344 2.86 -21.18 17.34
C GLU A 344 3.40 -19.94 18.09
N LEU A 345 3.77 -18.89 17.34
CA LEU A 345 4.18 -17.60 17.86
C LEU A 345 3.10 -16.54 17.62
N ILE A 346 3.27 -15.40 18.27
CA ILE A 346 2.56 -14.18 17.90
C ILE A 346 3.57 -13.14 17.41
N ALA A 347 3.29 -12.53 16.26
CA ALA A 347 3.97 -11.32 15.81
C ALA A 347 3.11 -10.12 16.19
N THR A 348 3.70 -9.14 16.86
CA THR A 348 3.07 -7.87 17.23
C THR A 348 3.85 -6.69 16.67
N PHE A 349 3.13 -5.73 16.10
CA PHE A 349 3.66 -4.45 15.62
C PHE A 349 3.40 -3.31 16.62
N LEU A 350 3.00 -3.65 17.84
CA LEU A 350 2.77 -2.68 18.90
C LEU A 350 4.06 -1.85 19.15
N PRO A 351 4.00 -0.51 19.29
CA PRO A 351 5.19 0.32 19.37
C PRO A 351 6.04 0.06 20.61
N LYS A 352 5.42 -0.29 21.74
CA LYS A 352 6.14 -0.56 22.99
C LYS A 352 5.48 -1.72 23.75
N PRO A 353 5.69 -2.98 23.31
CA PRO A 353 5.05 -4.15 23.91
C PRO A 353 5.68 -4.57 25.25
N ASP A 354 6.87 -4.06 25.57
CA ASP A 354 7.47 -4.02 26.91
C ASP A 354 7.99 -2.59 27.12
N LEU A 355 7.50 -1.91 28.16
CA LEU A 355 7.87 -0.53 28.47
C LEU A 355 9.37 -0.38 28.80
N ASN A 356 10.04 -1.48 29.20
CA ASN A 356 11.44 -1.48 29.58
C ASN A 356 12.39 -1.91 28.44
N ASP A 357 11.87 -2.22 27.25
CA ASP A 357 12.67 -2.65 26.09
C ASP A 357 12.67 -1.60 24.98
N ILE A 358 13.34 -1.82 23.85
CA ILE A 358 13.36 -0.89 22.71
C ILE A 358 11.97 -0.81 22.03
N GLY A 359 11.65 0.32 21.40
CA GLY A 359 10.39 0.48 20.68
C GLY A 359 10.41 -0.17 19.30
N SER A 360 9.23 -0.39 18.73
CA SER A 360 9.03 -0.89 17.35
C SER A 360 8.53 0.24 16.45
N GLY A 361 9.30 0.58 15.43
CA GLY A 361 8.95 1.53 14.39
C GLY A 361 8.33 0.90 13.14
N SER A 362 7.77 1.75 12.29
CA SER A 362 7.42 1.44 10.91
C SER A 362 7.90 2.59 10.02
N HIS A 363 9.21 2.88 10.04
CA HIS A 363 9.78 4.07 9.40
C HIS A 363 9.40 4.12 7.93
N VAL A 364 9.06 5.32 7.45
CA VAL A 364 8.66 5.52 6.06
C VAL A 364 9.64 6.42 5.33
N HIS A 365 10.22 5.87 4.27
CA HIS A 365 11.07 6.59 3.33
C HIS A 365 10.20 7.20 2.24
N VAL A 366 10.39 8.49 1.97
CA VAL A 366 9.59 9.26 1.03
C VAL A 366 10.49 9.95 0.00
N SER A 367 10.12 9.81 -1.27
CA SER A 367 10.76 10.49 -2.39
C SER A 367 9.73 10.96 -3.42
N LEU A 368 10.08 11.99 -4.18
CA LEU A 368 9.23 12.59 -5.21
C LEU A 368 9.76 12.25 -6.60
N TRP A 369 8.85 11.95 -7.52
CA TRP A 369 9.18 11.43 -8.84
C TRP A 369 8.40 12.13 -9.94
N LYS A 370 9.07 12.41 -11.06
CA LYS A 370 8.48 12.94 -12.29
C LYS A 370 9.06 12.18 -13.47
N ASN A 371 8.21 11.61 -14.33
CA ASN A 371 8.63 10.82 -15.49
C ASN A 371 9.71 9.76 -15.14
N ASP A 372 9.48 9.02 -14.04
CA ASP A 372 10.40 8.02 -13.48
C ASP A 372 11.80 8.52 -13.07
N GLN A 373 11.98 9.84 -12.94
CA GLN A 373 13.16 10.43 -12.34
C GLN A 373 12.86 10.89 -10.92
N ASN A 374 13.78 10.62 -9.99
CA ASN A 374 13.69 11.12 -8.63
C ASN A 374 14.02 12.63 -8.64
N VAL A 375 13.00 13.46 -8.38
CA VAL A 375 13.10 14.91 -8.34
C VAL A 375 13.24 15.45 -6.92
N PHE A 376 13.35 14.59 -5.90
CA PHE A 376 13.71 15.01 -4.55
C PHE A 376 15.18 15.44 -4.46
N MET A 377 16.03 14.75 -5.22
CA MET A 377 17.46 14.97 -5.27
C MET A 377 17.82 16.28 -5.97
N GLY A 378 18.78 17.01 -5.40
CA GLY A 378 19.37 18.19 -6.05
C GLY A 378 20.03 17.84 -7.39
N SER A 379 20.14 18.83 -8.28
CA SER A 379 20.74 18.66 -9.61
C SER A 379 22.10 19.34 -9.76
N ASP A 380 22.52 20.13 -8.78
CA ASP A 380 23.75 20.93 -8.82
C ASP A 380 24.34 21.16 -7.42
N GLU A 381 25.58 21.65 -7.38
CA GLU A 381 26.30 22.01 -6.14
C GLU A 381 25.64 23.17 -5.36
N TYR A 382 24.65 23.85 -5.94
CA TYR A 382 23.91 24.97 -5.35
C TYR A 382 22.60 24.55 -4.67
N SER A 383 22.25 23.27 -4.76
CA SER A 383 21.09 22.68 -4.09
C SER A 383 21.32 22.70 -2.58
N HIS A 384 20.67 23.64 -1.88
CA HIS A 384 20.78 23.81 -0.43
C HIS A 384 20.47 22.47 0.25
N TYR A 385 21.42 21.97 1.04
CA TYR A 385 21.38 20.66 1.70
C TYR A 385 21.34 19.40 0.80
N GLY A 386 21.62 19.50 -0.50
CA GLY A 386 21.61 18.35 -1.41
C GLY A 386 20.21 17.95 -1.90
N MET A 387 19.20 18.77 -1.61
CA MET A 387 17.81 18.58 -2.03
C MET A 387 17.46 19.54 -3.17
N SER A 388 16.57 19.11 -4.05
CA SER A 388 15.94 20.04 -4.98
C SER A 388 15.01 21.00 -4.24
N LYS A 389 14.66 22.12 -4.88
CA LYS A 389 13.67 23.06 -4.33
C LYS A 389 12.32 22.39 -4.04
N VAL A 390 11.87 21.47 -4.89
CA VAL A 390 10.60 20.75 -4.68
C VAL A 390 10.71 19.76 -3.50
N GLY A 391 11.86 19.10 -3.35
CA GLY A 391 12.12 18.21 -2.22
C GLY A 391 12.17 18.97 -0.89
N GLU A 392 12.90 20.09 -0.85
CA GLU A 392 13.03 20.94 0.34
C GLU A 392 11.67 21.50 0.77
N GLN A 393 10.89 22.06 -0.17
CA GLN A 393 9.57 22.62 0.12
C GLN A 393 8.57 21.57 0.60
N PHE A 394 8.58 20.38 -0.01
CA PHE A 394 7.73 19.27 0.44
C PHE A 394 8.11 18.83 1.86
N LEU A 395 9.41 18.65 2.14
CA LEU A 395 9.89 18.28 3.47
C LEU A 395 9.61 19.39 4.50
N ALA A 396 9.71 20.67 4.12
CA ALA A 396 9.35 21.79 4.98
C ALA A 396 7.86 21.78 5.38
N GLY A 397 6.97 21.42 4.45
CA GLY A 397 5.55 21.19 4.76
C GLY A 397 5.35 20.05 5.75
N VAL A 398 6.01 18.90 5.52
CA VAL A 398 5.96 17.77 6.46
C VAL A 398 6.51 18.15 7.84
N TYR A 399 7.58 18.96 7.89
CA TYR A 399 8.15 19.50 9.13
C TYR A 399 7.15 20.38 9.89
N ASP A 400 6.51 21.34 9.22
CA ASP A 400 5.57 22.28 9.84
C ASP A 400 4.35 21.57 10.46
N HIS A 401 3.82 20.58 9.74
CA HIS A 401 2.65 19.80 10.14
C HIS A 401 2.96 18.57 11.01
N LEU A 402 4.24 18.30 11.32
CA LEU A 402 4.66 17.07 12.00
C LEU A 402 3.89 16.79 13.31
N PRO A 403 3.61 17.77 14.19
CA PRO A 403 2.81 17.54 15.40
C PRO A 403 1.40 16.99 15.10
N SER A 404 0.75 17.48 14.05
CA SER A 404 -0.58 17.04 13.61
C SER A 404 -0.51 15.66 12.93
N ILE A 405 0.54 15.40 12.16
CA ILE A 405 0.76 14.12 11.45
C ILE A 405 0.83 12.95 12.43
N LEU A 406 1.40 13.16 13.63
CA LEU A 406 1.51 12.11 14.65
C LEU A 406 0.17 11.51 15.09
N ALA A 407 -0.95 12.25 15.00
CA ALA A 407 -2.28 11.70 15.25
C ALA A 407 -2.68 10.59 14.26
N PHE A 408 -1.97 10.46 13.13
CA PHE A 408 -2.12 9.40 12.14
C PHE A 408 -0.99 8.38 12.16
N THR A 409 0.26 8.82 12.35
CA THR A 409 1.46 7.97 12.22
C THR A 409 1.91 7.34 13.54
N ALA A 410 1.53 7.93 14.67
CA ALA A 410 1.80 7.46 16.03
C ALA A 410 0.50 7.53 16.87
N PRO A 411 -0.54 6.78 16.49
CA PRO A 411 -1.89 7.24 16.78
C PRO A 411 -2.49 6.59 18.03
N HIS A 412 -1.70 5.89 18.83
CA HIS A 412 -2.14 5.19 20.04
C HIS A 412 -1.37 5.73 21.26
N PRO A 413 -1.92 5.77 22.50
CA PRO A 413 -1.14 6.24 23.66
C PRO A 413 0.22 5.53 23.82
N ASN A 414 0.26 4.22 23.55
CA ASN A 414 1.49 3.41 23.56
C ASN A 414 2.56 3.85 22.53
N SER A 415 2.17 4.56 21.47
CA SER A 415 3.10 5.14 20.50
C SER A 415 4.04 6.16 21.15
N TYR A 416 3.56 6.90 22.15
CA TYR A 416 4.32 7.98 22.80
C TYR A 416 5.29 7.45 23.85
N ASP A 417 5.08 6.23 24.36
CA ASP A 417 6.09 5.50 25.16
C ASP A 417 7.33 5.15 24.32
N ARG A 418 7.15 5.01 22.99
CA ARG A 418 8.27 4.87 22.04
C ARG A 418 8.89 6.22 21.71
N ILE A 419 8.13 7.32 21.64
CA ILE A 419 8.64 8.64 21.22
C ILE A 419 9.30 9.38 22.39
N GLN A 420 10.49 8.92 22.79
CA GLN A 420 11.25 9.50 23.91
C GLN A 420 12.68 9.91 23.49
N PRO A 421 13.28 10.92 24.14
CA PRO A 421 14.67 11.29 23.87
C PRO A 421 15.62 10.09 24.00
N ASN A 422 16.62 9.99 23.12
CA ASN A 422 17.64 8.92 23.11
C ASN A 422 17.09 7.51 22.86
N THR A 423 16.01 7.40 22.08
CA THR A 423 15.41 6.11 21.70
C THR A 423 15.32 5.91 20.19
N TRP A 424 16.00 6.77 19.40
CA TRP A 424 16.00 6.72 17.91
C TRP A 424 14.61 6.84 17.28
N SER A 425 13.67 7.48 17.98
CA SER A 425 12.26 7.59 17.56
C SER A 425 11.84 8.98 17.10
N GLY A 426 12.73 9.98 17.24
CA GLY A 426 12.46 11.38 16.92
C GLY A 426 11.59 12.11 17.96
N ALA A 427 12.16 12.54 19.08
CA ALA A 427 11.40 13.16 20.19
C ALA A 427 11.27 14.70 20.13
N TYR A 428 12.01 15.35 19.22
CA TYR A 428 12.08 16.80 19.09
C TYR A 428 11.68 17.22 17.67
N LEU A 429 11.06 18.40 17.53
CA LEU A 429 10.69 18.97 16.24
C LEU A 429 11.94 19.49 15.51
N CYS A 430 12.66 18.59 14.87
CA CYS A 430 13.85 18.86 14.07
C CYS A 430 13.91 17.96 12.83
N TRP A 431 14.84 18.26 11.94
CA TRP A 431 15.27 17.37 10.89
C TRP A 431 16.80 17.33 10.88
N GLY A 432 17.40 16.30 10.29
CA GLY A 432 18.85 16.18 10.23
C GLY A 432 19.34 15.25 9.14
N LYS A 433 20.55 15.52 8.64
CA LYS A 433 21.21 14.68 7.64
C LYS A 433 21.79 13.45 8.31
N GLU A 434 21.34 12.28 7.87
CA GLU A 434 21.76 10.99 8.43
C GLU A 434 21.60 10.89 9.97
N ASN A 435 20.77 11.75 10.57
CA ASN A 435 20.59 11.82 12.01
C ASN A 435 19.44 10.90 12.44
N ARG A 436 19.78 9.74 13.01
CA ARG A 436 18.81 8.74 13.46
C ARG A 436 18.00 9.16 14.70
N GLU A 437 18.39 10.22 15.40
CA GLU A 437 17.62 10.78 16.53
C GLU A 437 16.60 11.83 16.07
N ALA A 438 16.72 12.36 14.85
CA ALA A 438 15.74 13.29 14.30
C ALA A 438 14.49 12.53 13.80
N PRO A 439 13.27 13.07 14.00
CA PRO A 439 12.06 12.44 13.46
C PRO A 439 12.02 12.49 11.92
N LEU A 440 12.66 13.48 11.30
CA LEU A 440 12.83 13.62 9.87
C LEU A 440 14.31 13.50 9.52
N ARG A 441 14.71 12.33 9.01
CA ARG A 441 16.09 12.05 8.62
C ARG A 441 16.23 12.09 7.11
N THR A 442 17.04 12.98 6.56
CA THR A 442 17.38 12.92 5.14
C THR A 442 18.45 11.86 4.90
N ALA A 443 18.30 11.06 3.84
CA ALA A 443 19.17 9.93 3.56
C ALA A 443 19.92 10.09 2.23
N CYS A 444 21.18 9.64 2.23
CA CYS A 444 22.08 9.51 1.10
C CYS A 444 22.55 8.03 1.03
N PRO A 445 21.71 7.12 0.51
CA PRO A 445 22.03 5.70 0.48
C PRO A 445 23.23 5.41 -0.46
N PRO A 446 23.93 4.27 -0.26
CA PRO A 446 25.03 3.87 -1.13
C PRO A 446 24.63 3.88 -2.62
N GLY A 447 25.46 4.51 -3.45
CA GLY A 447 25.20 4.69 -4.88
C GLY A 447 24.59 6.04 -5.25
N VAL A 448 24.17 6.86 -4.27
CA VAL A 448 23.86 8.29 -4.45
C VAL A 448 25.15 9.11 -4.27
N PRO A 449 25.39 10.16 -5.07
CA PRO A 449 26.54 11.04 -4.87
C PRO A 449 26.60 11.57 -3.45
N LEU A 450 27.81 11.61 -2.88
CA LEU A 450 28.07 12.22 -1.57
C LEU A 450 27.46 13.63 -1.54
N ASP A 451 26.84 13.98 -0.42
CA ASP A 451 26.13 15.25 -0.16
C ASP A 451 24.78 15.45 -0.87
N MET A 452 24.30 14.49 -1.68
CA MET A 452 22.96 14.53 -2.26
C MET A 452 21.95 13.77 -1.41
N VAL A 453 20.71 14.25 -1.38
CA VAL A 453 19.61 13.62 -0.64
C VAL A 453 18.61 13.04 -1.63
N SER A 454 18.46 11.71 -1.65
CA SER A 454 17.53 11.05 -2.56
C SER A 454 16.13 10.88 -1.95
N ASN A 455 16.02 10.83 -0.63
CA ASN A 455 14.78 10.68 0.11
C ASN A 455 14.93 11.23 1.53
N PHE A 456 13.81 11.39 2.23
CA PHE A 456 13.80 11.52 3.68
C PHE A 456 13.04 10.37 4.31
N GLU A 457 13.31 10.12 5.57
CA GLU A 457 12.72 9.08 6.42
C GLU A 457 11.94 9.78 7.54
N ILE A 458 10.71 9.35 7.75
CA ILE A 458 9.91 9.75 8.93
C ILE A 458 9.99 8.61 9.94
N LYS A 459 10.69 8.86 11.05
CA LYS A 459 10.90 7.87 12.11
C LYS A 459 9.69 7.73 13.02
N SER A 460 8.94 8.80 13.23
CA SER A 460 7.76 8.84 14.10
C SER A 460 6.51 8.25 13.42
N PHE A 461 6.67 7.05 12.87
CA PHE A 461 5.64 6.20 12.28
C PHE A 461 5.74 4.82 12.91
N ASP A 462 4.62 4.22 13.31
CA ASP A 462 4.62 2.93 13.99
C ASP A 462 3.53 1.94 13.50
N GLY A 463 3.53 0.75 14.09
CA GLY A 463 2.66 -0.35 13.70
C GLY A 463 1.17 -0.15 14.01
N CYS A 464 0.82 0.81 14.86
CA CYS A 464 -0.58 1.16 15.14
C CYS A 464 -1.20 2.07 14.08
N ALA A 465 -0.39 2.65 13.19
CA ALA A 465 -0.87 3.52 12.13
C ALA A 465 -1.64 2.77 11.03
N ASN A 466 -2.74 3.38 10.58
CA ASN A 466 -3.33 3.05 9.28
C ASN A 466 -2.45 3.67 8.19
N PRO A 467 -1.77 2.87 7.35
CA PRO A 467 -0.77 3.40 6.45
C PRO A 467 -1.34 4.32 5.37
N HIS A 468 -2.62 4.13 5.02
CA HIS A 468 -3.30 5.03 4.09
C HIS A 468 -3.50 6.42 4.69
N LEU A 469 -3.93 6.50 5.95
CA LEU A 469 -4.14 7.78 6.64
C LEU A 469 -2.81 8.48 6.93
N GLY A 470 -1.80 7.74 7.39
CA GLY A 470 -0.46 8.28 7.65
C GLY A 470 0.15 8.89 6.39
N LEU A 471 0.14 8.15 5.27
CA LEU A 471 0.63 8.66 3.99
C LEU A 471 -0.24 9.81 3.44
N ALA A 472 -1.56 9.79 3.67
CA ALA A 472 -2.42 10.89 3.24
C ALA A 472 -2.06 12.19 3.96
N ALA A 473 -1.78 12.12 5.27
CA ALA A 473 -1.33 13.26 6.06
C ALA A 473 0.03 13.79 5.60
N ILE A 474 0.97 12.90 5.30
CA ILE A 474 2.30 13.27 4.77
C ILE A 474 2.18 13.98 3.42
N VAL A 475 1.37 13.45 2.49
CA VAL A 475 1.15 14.08 1.18
C VAL A 475 0.47 15.43 1.33
N ALA A 476 -0.57 15.51 2.17
CA ALA A 476 -1.30 16.76 2.41
C ALA A 476 -0.39 17.87 2.98
N ALA A 477 0.44 17.53 3.96
CA ALA A 477 1.43 18.45 4.52
C ALA A 477 2.49 18.87 3.49
N GLY A 478 2.98 17.93 2.69
CA GLY A 478 3.94 18.24 1.62
C GLY A 478 3.36 19.15 0.54
N ILE A 479 2.07 18.97 0.17
CA ILE A 479 1.34 19.88 -0.74
C ILE A 479 1.31 21.30 -0.17
N ASP A 480 1.05 21.46 1.13
CA ASP A 480 1.04 22.78 1.77
C ASP A 480 2.41 23.46 1.71
N GLY A 481 3.47 22.71 2.00
CA GLY A 481 4.86 23.17 1.87
C GLY A 481 5.18 23.66 0.45
N LEU A 482 4.72 22.93 -0.56
CA LEU A 482 4.86 23.32 -1.96
C LEU A 482 4.03 24.56 -2.32
N ARG A 483 2.76 24.63 -1.90
CA ARG A 483 1.87 25.77 -2.16
C ARG A 483 2.39 27.08 -1.55
N LYS A 484 2.89 27.02 -0.32
CA LYS A 484 3.40 28.20 0.41
C LYS A 484 4.88 28.48 0.12
N GLY A 485 5.58 27.56 -0.53
CA GLY A 485 7.01 27.64 -0.77
C GLY A 485 7.83 27.69 0.53
N LEU A 486 7.46 26.85 1.50
CA LEU A 486 8.10 26.81 2.81
C LEU A 486 9.58 26.45 2.71
N LYS A 487 10.35 26.87 3.71
CA LYS A 487 11.78 26.59 3.83
C LYS A 487 12.05 25.80 5.09
N LEU A 488 13.03 24.92 5.03
CA LEU A 488 13.46 24.19 6.21
C LEU A 488 14.28 25.11 7.14
N PRO A 489 14.21 24.90 8.46
CA PRO A 489 15.21 25.46 9.36
C PRO A 489 16.57 24.78 9.13
N GLU A 490 17.62 25.29 9.78
CA GLU A 490 18.93 24.60 9.76
C GLU A 490 18.82 23.17 10.33
N PRO A 491 19.52 22.19 9.72
CA PRO A 491 19.50 20.82 10.20
C PRO A 491 20.20 20.68 11.54
N ILE A 492 19.76 19.69 12.33
CA ILE A 492 20.44 19.25 13.54
C ILE A 492 21.33 18.06 13.19
N GLU A 493 22.64 18.26 13.25
CA GLU A 493 23.66 17.25 12.89
C GLU A 493 24.19 16.45 14.11
N SER A 494 23.76 16.82 15.31
CA SER A 494 24.12 16.20 16.59
C SER A 494 22.90 15.60 17.27
N ASN A 495 23.05 15.04 18.47
CA ASN A 495 21.89 14.51 19.20
C ASN A 495 20.94 15.66 19.57
N PRO A 496 19.66 15.66 19.11
CA PRO A 496 18.69 16.70 19.45
C PRO A 496 18.47 16.88 20.96
N ALA A 497 18.67 15.84 21.77
CA ALA A 497 18.55 15.91 23.22
C ALA A 497 19.55 16.89 23.85
N ASP A 498 20.72 17.11 23.23
CA ASP A 498 21.71 18.09 23.69
C ASP A 498 21.22 19.55 23.49
N TYR A 499 20.16 19.74 22.70
CA TYR A 499 19.54 21.02 22.37
C TYR A 499 18.14 21.14 22.97
N ALA A 500 17.81 20.35 23.99
CA ALA A 500 16.47 20.30 24.58
C ALA A 500 15.92 21.67 25.05
N THR A 501 16.80 22.62 25.38
CA THR A 501 16.42 23.99 25.77
C THR A 501 16.10 24.91 24.59
N LYS A 502 16.48 24.52 23.36
CA LYS A 502 16.33 25.28 22.12
C LYS A 502 15.32 24.65 21.16
N LEU A 503 15.19 23.32 21.18
CA LEU A 503 14.27 22.58 20.34
C LEU A 503 12.94 22.36 21.05
N LYS A 504 11.85 22.55 20.31
CA LYS A 504 10.51 22.18 20.78
C LYS A 504 10.40 20.65 20.81
N ARG A 505 9.80 20.08 21.85
CA ARG A 505 9.39 18.68 21.85
C ARG A 505 8.30 18.45 20.80
N LEU A 506 8.33 17.29 20.14
CA LEU A 506 7.12 16.79 19.50
C LEU A 506 6.07 16.48 20.58
N PRO A 507 4.78 16.35 20.21
CA PRO A 507 3.73 15.91 21.12
C PRO A 507 4.18 14.78 22.03
N GLN A 508 4.07 14.98 23.33
CA GLN A 508 4.56 14.05 24.36
C GLN A 508 3.55 12.94 24.68
N ASP A 509 2.30 13.14 24.28
CA ASP A 509 1.23 12.17 24.36
C ASP A 509 0.26 12.33 23.18
N LEU A 510 -0.68 11.38 23.06
CA LEU A 510 -1.68 11.39 22.00
C LEU A 510 -2.63 12.59 22.09
N LEU A 511 -2.82 13.17 23.27
CA LEU A 511 -3.71 14.32 23.45
C LEU A 511 -3.13 15.56 22.76
N GLU A 512 -1.85 15.86 22.97
CA GLU A 512 -1.16 16.98 22.31
C GLU A 512 -1.19 16.87 20.77
N SER A 513 -1.09 15.64 20.23
CA SER A 513 -1.24 15.40 18.78
C SER A 513 -2.67 15.58 18.28
N VAL A 514 -3.66 15.15 19.06
CA VAL A 514 -5.08 15.37 18.74
C VAL A 514 -5.42 16.87 18.76
N GLU A 515 -4.88 17.63 19.71
CA GLU A 515 -5.05 19.09 19.76
C GLU A 515 -4.37 19.79 18.59
N SER A 516 -3.17 19.35 18.22
CA SER A 516 -2.46 19.86 17.04
C SER A 516 -3.26 19.60 15.76
N LEU A 517 -3.76 18.38 15.57
CA LEU A 517 -4.59 18.02 14.43
C LEU A 517 -5.90 18.82 14.38
N ALA A 518 -6.57 19.02 15.53
CA ALA A 518 -7.81 19.78 15.59
C ALA A 518 -7.64 21.26 15.19
N ALA A 519 -6.42 21.81 15.32
CA ALA A 519 -6.10 23.17 14.89
C ALA A 519 -5.63 23.25 13.42
N ASP A 520 -5.36 22.12 12.78
CA ASP A 520 -4.72 22.04 11.46
C ASP A 520 -5.71 22.14 10.29
N LYS A 521 -6.03 23.37 9.91
CA LYS A 521 -7.00 23.65 8.84
C LYS A 521 -6.63 23.04 7.50
N THR A 522 -5.34 22.96 7.19
CA THR A 522 -4.86 22.41 5.91
C THR A 522 -5.17 20.92 5.83
N LEU A 523 -4.87 20.16 6.89
CA LEU A 523 -5.19 18.73 6.91
C LEU A 523 -6.70 18.50 6.86
N HIS A 524 -7.49 19.31 7.58
CA HIS A 524 -8.96 19.29 7.51
C HIS A 524 -9.48 19.46 6.07
N GLU A 525 -8.95 20.43 5.33
CA GLU A 525 -9.34 20.70 3.94
C GLU A 525 -8.92 19.56 2.99
N LEU A 526 -7.64 19.16 3.03
CA LEU A 526 -7.08 18.22 2.07
C LEU A 526 -7.50 16.77 2.34
N ILE A 527 -7.56 16.31 3.59
CA ILE A 527 -7.97 14.93 3.92
C ILE A 527 -9.49 14.83 3.98
N GLY A 528 -10.15 15.80 4.61
CA GLY A 528 -11.61 15.85 4.76
C GLY A 528 -12.04 15.91 6.22
N ASP A 529 -12.84 16.92 6.54
CA ASP A 529 -13.25 17.27 7.90
C ASP A 529 -13.96 16.13 8.66
N LYS A 530 -14.85 15.40 7.98
CA LYS A 530 -15.59 14.30 8.62
C LYS A 530 -14.69 13.13 9.01
N LEU A 531 -13.74 12.76 8.16
CA LEU A 531 -12.77 11.71 8.46
C LEU A 531 -11.85 12.13 9.61
N ILE A 532 -11.37 13.38 9.61
CA ILE A 532 -10.54 13.89 10.71
C ILE A 532 -11.31 13.94 12.02
N THR A 533 -12.58 14.37 11.99
CA THR A 533 -13.46 14.36 13.17
C THR A 533 -13.58 12.94 13.74
N ALA A 534 -13.78 11.92 12.90
CA ALA A 534 -13.82 10.53 13.35
C ALA A 534 -12.47 10.05 13.92
N VAL A 535 -11.34 10.37 13.29
CA VAL A 535 -10.01 10.02 13.80
C VAL A 535 -9.78 10.64 15.17
N ILE A 536 -10.03 11.94 15.33
CA ILE A 536 -9.91 12.66 16.60
C ILE A 536 -10.78 12.00 17.69
N ALA A 537 -12.02 11.67 17.36
CA ALA A 537 -12.94 11.05 18.32
C ALA A 537 -12.48 9.65 18.75
N VAL A 538 -12.01 8.81 17.81
CA VAL A 538 -11.41 7.50 18.14
C VAL A 538 -10.22 7.68 19.08
N ARG A 539 -9.33 8.64 18.81
CA ARG A 539 -8.13 8.84 19.63
C ARG A 539 -8.46 9.35 21.03
N LYS A 540 -9.43 10.25 21.15
CA LYS A 540 -9.95 10.71 22.45
C LYS A 540 -10.53 9.56 23.29
N ALA A 541 -11.27 8.65 22.65
CA ALA A 541 -11.81 7.49 23.34
C ALA A 541 -10.71 6.51 23.79
N GLU A 542 -9.65 6.33 22.98
CA GLU A 542 -8.50 5.52 23.37
C GLU A 542 -7.73 6.13 24.54
N ILE A 543 -7.49 7.45 24.53
CA ILE A 543 -6.88 8.17 25.67
C ILE A 543 -7.68 7.94 26.95
N ASP A 544 -9.00 8.13 26.91
CA ASP A 544 -9.87 7.95 28.08
C ASP A 544 -9.85 6.50 28.59
N HIS A 545 -9.91 5.52 27.69
CA HIS A 545 -9.92 4.11 28.07
C HIS A 545 -8.62 3.67 28.74
N TYR A 546 -7.46 3.92 28.11
CA TYR A 546 -6.19 3.41 28.62
C TYR A 546 -5.67 4.19 29.83
N SER A 547 -6.06 5.46 29.99
CA SER A 547 -5.79 6.21 31.23
C SER A 547 -6.54 5.62 32.44
N LYS A 548 -7.77 5.12 32.22
CA LYS A 548 -8.58 4.45 33.26
C LYS A 548 -8.22 2.98 33.45
N ASN A 549 -7.65 2.34 32.44
CA ASN A 549 -7.34 0.90 32.43
C ASN A 549 -5.90 0.61 32.00
N PRO A 550 -4.86 0.97 32.79
CA PRO A 550 -3.47 0.75 32.39
C PRO A 550 -3.11 -0.73 32.15
N GLY A 551 -3.82 -1.68 32.76
CA GLY A 551 -3.62 -3.11 32.50
C GLY A 551 -4.01 -3.56 31.07
N ALA A 552 -4.89 -2.80 30.39
CA ALA A 552 -5.41 -3.16 29.08
C ALA A 552 -4.38 -3.04 27.94
N PHE A 553 -3.25 -2.35 28.17
CA PHE A 553 -2.16 -2.30 27.18
C PHE A 553 -1.59 -3.69 26.88
N GLY A 554 -1.65 -4.63 27.82
CA GLY A 554 -1.18 -6.01 27.61
C GLY A 554 -1.94 -6.74 26.50
N ASP A 555 -3.22 -6.44 26.31
CA ASP A 555 -4.07 -7.11 25.32
C ASP A 555 -3.81 -6.61 23.89
N LEU A 556 -3.15 -5.46 23.74
CA LEU A 556 -2.88 -4.85 22.43
C LEU A 556 -1.95 -5.68 21.56
N ILE A 557 -1.12 -6.54 22.15
CA ILE A 557 -0.24 -7.47 21.42
C ILE A 557 -1.03 -8.42 20.51
N HIS A 558 -2.31 -8.64 20.82
CA HIS A 558 -3.20 -9.45 20.01
C HIS A 558 -3.85 -8.69 18.85
N ARG A 559 -3.88 -7.37 18.93
CA ARG A 559 -4.56 -6.48 17.98
C ARG A 559 -3.59 -5.93 16.95
N TYR A 560 -2.45 -5.41 17.41
CA TYR A 560 -1.36 -4.88 16.58
C TYR A 560 -0.21 -5.86 16.53
#